data_AF-A0A4Q6BSR0-F1
#
_entry.id   AF-A0A4Q6BSR0-F1
#
_cell.length_a   1.000
_cell.length_b   1.000
_cell.length_c   1.000
_cell.angle_alpha   90.00
_cell.angle_beta   90.00
_cell.angle_gamma   90.00
#
_symmetry.space_group_name_H-M   'P 1'
#
loop_
_entity.id
_entity.type
_entity.pdbx_description
1 polymer ?
#
loop_
_entity_poly.entity_id
_entity_poly.type
_entity_poly.pdbx_seq_one_letter_code
_entity_poly.pdbx_strand_id
1 'polypeptide(L)'
;DLQSGYRWELAGGSRLRANLTATYYTRYDTQQTPTAPLLERVGVLGNPLEVRGRASFGWNYAGFDASVAVSHSDDYLDITVTPNRKVDAYTTADVTLGYRFADERGGWFDGVALNVNVQNVFDQDPPFVNSTAGFDSTQASPYGRFTSASITKRW
;
A
#
# COMPACT_ATOMS: atom_id res chain seq x y z
N ASP A 1 1.10 11.81 -12.44
CA ASP A 1 0.29 11.19 -11.39
C ASP A 1 -1.01 10.70 -12.01
N LEU A 2 -1.49 9.52 -11.59
CA LEU A 2 -2.69 8.86 -12.06
C LEU A 2 -3.51 8.42 -10.86
N GLN A 3 -4.77 8.84 -10.81
CA GLN A 3 -5.73 8.36 -9.82
C GLN A 3 -7.03 7.97 -10.51
N SER A 4 -7.53 6.78 -10.20
CA SER A 4 -8.80 6.26 -10.71
C SER A 4 -9.52 5.49 -9.61
N GLY A 5 -10.83 5.66 -9.54
CA GLY A 5 -11.69 4.96 -8.59
C GLY A 5 -13.03 4.67 -9.24
N TYR A 6 -13.51 3.44 -9.08
CA TYR A 6 -14.81 3.04 -9.60
C TYR A 6 -15.58 2.24 -8.56
N ARG A 7 -16.91 2.42 -8.58
CA ARG A 7 -17.84 1.70 -7.72
C ARG A 7 -18.97 1.13 -8.58
N TRP A 8 -19.21 -0.16 -8.41
CA TRP A 8 -20.36 -0.84 -9.02
C TRP A 8 -21.36 -1.20 -7.95
N GLU A 9 -22.64 -1.00 -8.25
CA GLU A 9 -23.76 -1.57 -7.51
C GLU A 9 -24.34 -2.70 -8.34
N LEU A 10 -24.36 -3.90 -7.76
CA LEU A 10 -24.85 -5.11 -8.39
C LEU A 10 -26.24 -5.47 -7.85
N ALA A 11 -26.94 -6.34 -8.57
CA ALA A 11 -28.21 -6.90 -8.10
C ALA A 11 -28.04 -7.55 -6.71
N GLY A 12 -29.11 -7.50 -5.90
CA GLY A 12 -29.09 -8.04 -4.54
C GLY A 12 -28.39 -7.16 -3.50
N GLY A 13 -28.00 -5.93 -3.84
CA GLY A 13 -27.38 -4.99 -2.89
C GLY A 13 -25.88 -5.23 -2.66
N SER A 14 -25.24 -6.01 -3.52
CA SER A 14 -23.79 -6.16 -3.51
C SER A 14 -23.12 -4.92 -4.10
N ARG A 15 -21.98 -4.52 -3.52
CA ARG A 15 -21.18 -3.39 -4.01
C ARG A 15 -19.75 -3.83 -4.24
N LEU A 16 -19.19 -3.44 -5.38
CA LEU A 16 -17.77 -3.60 -5.68
C LEU A 16 -17.11 -2.23 -5.74
N ARG A 17 -15.84 -2.18 -5.34
CA ARG A 17 -14.99 -0.99 -5.38
C ARG A 17 -13.65 -1.38 -5.97
N ALA A 18 -13.12 -0.57 -6.88
CA ALA A 18 -11.75 -0.66 -7.34
C ALA A 18 -11.12 0.74 -7.28
N ASN A 19 -9.88 0.83 -6.80
CA ASN A 19 -9.11 2.07 -6.81
C ASN A 19 -7.68 1.80 -7.27
N LEU A 20 -7.11 2.75 -8.00
CA LEU A 20 -5.73 2.77 -8.44
C LEU A 20 -5.16 4.18 -8.23
N THR A 21 -4.03 4.27 -7.56
CA THR A 21 -3.20 5.47 -7.49
C THR A 21 -1.80 5.09 -7.93
N ALA A 22 -1.22 5.80 -8.90
CA ALA A 22 0.12 5.52 -9.38
C ALA A 22 0.82 6.78 -9.86
N THR A 23 2.09 6.91 -9.53
CA THR A 23 2.98 7.95 -10.04
C THR A 23 4.03 7.32 -10.92
N TYR A 24 4.26 7.93 -12.09
CA TYR A 24 5.34 7.60 -13.00
C TYR A 24 6.19 8.86 -13.22
N TYR A 25 7.47 8.80 -12.91
CA TYR A 25 8.42 9.88 -13.14
C TYR A 25 9.25 9.60 -14.39
N THR A 26 9.11 10.45 -15.40
CA THR A 26 9.90 10.32 -16.65
C THR A 26 11.28 10.94 -16.53
N ARG A 27 11.42 12.00 -15.73
CA ARG A 27 12.67 12.74 -15.57
C ARG A 27 12.64 13.57 -14.30
N TYR A 28 13.79 13.65 -13.63
CA TYR A 28 13.99 14.51 -12.46
C TYR A 28 15.46 14.94 -12.44
N ASP A 29 15.75 16.11 -13.02
CA ASP A 29 17.10 16.61 -13.09
C ASP A 29 17.40 17.54 -11.92
N THR A 30 18.60 17.40 -11.35
CA THR A 30 19.11 18.26 -10.29
C THR A 30 20.40 18.92 -10.74
N GLN A 31 20.54 20.21 -10.42
CA GLN A 31 21.75 20.98 -10.68
C GLN A 31 22.09 21.79 -9.43
N GLN A 32 23.22 21.47 -8.80
CA GLN A 32 23.58 22.06 -7.50
C GLN A 32 24.13 23.48 -7.62
N THR A 33 24.79 23.81 -8.73
CA THR A 33 25.29 25.16 -9.05
C THR A 33 24.99 25.48 -10.52
N PRO A 34 24.86 26.76 -10.91
CA PRO A 34 24.57 27.13 -12.30
C PRO A 34 25.55 26.58 -13.35
N THR A 35 26.75 26.19 -12.93
CA THR A 35 27.82 25.63 -13.78
C THR A 35 28.00 24.12 -13.67
N ALA A 36 27.32 23.45 -12.73
CA ALA A 36 27.38 22.00 -12.57
C ALA A 36 26.62 21.28 -13.70
N PRO A 37 26.97 20.03 -14.04
CA PRO A 37 26.15 19.23 -14.94
C PRO A 37 24.77 18.95 -14.32
N LEU A 38 23.75 18.81 -15.18
CA LEU A 38 22.45 18.28 -14.79
C LEU A 38 22.59 16.78 -14.50
N LEU A 39 22.10 16.35 -13.34
CA LEU A 39 22.09 14.95 -12.93
C LEU A 39 20.65 14.46 -12.88
N GLU A 40 20.35 13.42 -13.65
CA GLU A 40 19.09 12.71 -13.58
C GLU A 40 19.04 11.85 -12.31
N ARG A 41 17.93 11.96 -11.58
CA ARG A 41 17.77 11.40 -10.22
C ARG A 41 16.57 10.47 -10.06
N VAL A 42 15.81 10.20 -11.13
CA VAL A 42 14.75 9.19 -11.07
C VAL A 42 15.38 7.83 -10.75
N GLY A 43 14.77 7.08 -9.82
CA GLY A 43 15.27 5.77 -9.44
C GLY A 43 16.61 5.82 -8.70
N VAL A 44 16.90 6.91 -8.00
CA VAL A 44 18.07 7.04 -7.11
C VAL A 44 17.60 7.19 -5.67
N LEU A 45 18.27 6.52 -4.72
CA LEU A 45 17.95 6.60 -3.29
C LEU A 45 17.75 8.06 -2.83
N GLY A 46 16.65 8.31 -2.12
CA GLY A 46 16.28 9.64 -1.63
C GLY A 46 15.63 10.57 -2.68
N ASN A 47 15.37 10.07 -3.88
CA ASN A 47 14.71 10.80 -4.97
C ASN A 47 13.45 10.03 -5.42
N PRO A 48 12.60 10.61 -6.29
CA PRO A 48 11.42 9.92 -6.79
C PRO A 48 11.76 8.61 -7.50
N LEU A 49 11.00 7.56 -7.18
CA LEU A 49 11.04 6.29 -7.92
C LEU A 49 10.49 6.48 -9.32
N GLU A 50 10.92 5.63 -10.26
CA GLU A 50 10.34 5.63 -11.60
C GLU A 50 8.85 5.31 -11.54
N VAL A 51 8.47 4.23 -10.85
CA VAL A 51 7.08 3.86 -10.57
C VAL A 51 6.82 3.76 -9.07
N ARG A 52 5.68 4.26 -8.62
CA ARG A 52 5.10 3.89 -7.32
C ARG A 52 3.59 3.89 -7.41
N GLY A 53 2.93 2.92 -6.79
CA GLY A 53 1.48 2.89 -6.81
C GLY A 53 0.84 1.97 -5.79
N ARG A 54 -0.49 2.11 -5.68
CA ARG A 54 -1.35 1.23 -4.91
C ARG A 54 -2.64 0.96 -5.68
N ALA A 55 -2.98 -0.31 -5.79
CA ALA A 55 -4.26 -0.77 -6.30
C ALA A 55 -5.07 -1.39 -5.16
N SER A 56 -6.39 -1.27 -5.18
CA SER A 56 -7.26 -1.94 -4.22
C SER A 56 -8.55 -2.39 -4.87
N PHE A 57 -9.08 -3.51 -4.37
CA PHE A 57 -10.36 -4.05 -4.73
C PHE A 57 -11.13 -4.37 -3.45
N GLY A 58 -12.42 -4.03 -3.42
CA GLY A 58 -13.28 -4.26 -2.27
C GLY A 58 -14.66 -4.75 -2.69
N TRP A 59 -15.26 -5.55 -1.82
CA TRP A 59 -16.57 -6.13 -1.98
C TRP A 59 -17.38 -6.01 -0.70
N ASN A 60 -18.65 -5.66 -0.84
CA ASN A 60 -19.63 -5.71 0.23
C ASN A 60 -20.87 -6.46 -0.19
N TYR A 61 -21.41 -7.23 0.75
CA TYR A 61 -22.71 -7.86 0.59
C TYR A 61 -23.25 -8.31 1.95
N ALA A 62 -24.51 -7.96 2.24
CA ALA A 62 -25.27 -8.49 3.39
C ALA A 62 -24.47 -8.57 4.72
N GLY A 63 -23.80 -7.47 5.10
CA GLY A 63 -23.00 -7.39 6.32
C GLY A 63 -21.51 -7.75 6.14
N PHE A 64 -21.14 -8.50 5.10
CA PHE A 64 -19.74 -8.76 4.75
C PHE A 64 -19.06 -7.54 4.13
N ASP A 65 -17.80 -7.34 4.50
CA ASP A 65 -16.84 -6.43 3.87
C ASP A 65 -15.54 -7.19 3.66
N ALA A 66 -15.05 -7.23 2.42
CA ALA A 66 -13.77 -7.80 2.10
C ALA A 66 -12.99 -6.85 1.20
N SER A 67 -11.69 -6.74 1.38
CA SER A 67 -10.85 -5.99 0.46
C SER A 67 -9.44 -6.56 0.39
N VAL A 68 -8.84 -6.36 -0.78
CA VAL A 68 -7.42 -6.62 -1.05
C VAL A 68 -6.81 -5.33 -1.57
N ALA A 69 -5.61 -5.01 -1.13
CA ALA A 69 -4.84 -3.91 -1.67
C ALA A 69 -3.40 -4.33 -1.94
N VAL A 70 -2.84 -3.89 -3.06
CA VAL A 70 -1.46 -4.14 -3.45
C VAL A 70 -0.73 -2.82 -3.54
N SER A 71 0.37 -2.67 -2.83
CA SER A 71 1.28 -1.54 -2.92
C SER A 71 2.55 -1.96 -3.63
N HIS A 72 3.09 -1.09 -4.49
CA HIS A 72 4.33 -1.31 -5.22
C HIS A 72 5.20 -0.05 -5.19
N SER A 73 6.47 -0.24 -4.86
CA SER A 73 7.55 0.72 -4.98
C SER A 73 8.61 0.10 -5.89
N ASP A 74 8.94 0.76 -7.00
CA ASP A 74 9.90 0.23 -7.98
C ASP A 74 11.32 0.13 -7.43
N ASP A 75 12.19 -0.57 -8.16
CA ASP A 75 13.61 -0.66 -7.84
C ASP A 75 14.34 0.68 -8.05
N TYR A 76 15.48 0.84 -7.37
CA TYR A 76 16.27 2.06 -7.45
C TYR A 76 17.73 1.82 -7.09
N LEU A 77 18.57 2.84 -7.29
CA LEU A 77 20.01 2.77 -7.10
C LEU A 77 20.45 3.52 -5.85
N ASP A 78 21.14 2.81 -4.96
CA ASP A 78 21.90 3.40 -3.87
C ASP A 78 23.31 3.77 -4.36
N ILE A 79 23.51 5.07 -4.59
CA ILE A 79 24.78 5.66 -5.00
C ILE A 79 25.61 6.19 -3.82
N THR A 80 25.16 5.96 -2.58
CA THR A 80 25.87 6.40 -1.37
C THR A 80 26.97 5.41 -0.95
N VAL A 81 27.00 4.24 -1.60
CA VAL A 81 27.95 3.15 -1.39
C VAL A 81 28.78 2.89 -2.65
N THR A 82 29.97 2.33 -2.48
CA THR A 82 30.85 1.92 -3.60
C THR A 82 31.19 0.44 -3.49
N PRO A 83 30.90 -0.39 -4.52
CA PRO A 83 30.20 -0.03 -5.75
C PRO A 83 28.73 0.36 -5.48
N ASN A 84 28.15 1.16 -6.39
CA ASN A 84 26.71 1.49 -6.34
C ASN A 84 25.91 0.19 -6.26
N ARG A 85 24.84 0.20 -5.45
CA ARG A 85 24.04 -1.01 -5.21
C ARG A 85 22.61 -0.81 -5.68
N LYS A 86 22.10 -1.78 -6.45
CA LYS A 86 20.67 -1.84 -6.76
C LYS A 86 19.88 -2.26 -5.51
N VAL A 87 18.83 -1.52 -5.21
CA VAL A 87 17.85 -1.84 -4.18
C VAL A 87 16.61 -2.38 -4.89
N ASP A 88 16.18 -3.58 -4.51
CA ASP A 88 15.09 -4.27 -5.19
C ASP A 88 13.75 -3.55 -5.02
N ALA A 89 12.83 -3.79 -5.97
CA ALA A 89 11.45 -3.33 -5.86
C ALA A 89 10.75 -3.97 -4.65
N TYR A 90 9.82 -3.24 -4.04
CA TYR A 90 9.06 -3.69 -2.88
C TYR A 90 7.57 -3.74 -3.19
N THR A 91 7.00 -4.94 -3.14
CA THR A 91 5.55 -5.16 -3.38
C THR A 91 4.93 -5.88 -2.20
N THR A 92 3.85 -5.33 -1.66
CA THR A 92 3.08 -5.95 -0.57
C THR A 92 1.62 -6.04 -0.93
N ALA A 93 0.94 -7.03 -0.34
CA ALA A 93 -0.50 -7.16 -0.41
C ALA A 93 -1.10 -7.17 1.00
N ASP A 94 -2.20 -6.44 1.17
CA ASP A 94 -2.97 -6.35 2.40
C ASP A 94 -4.36 -6.94 2.16
N VAL A 95 -4.90 -7.64 3.15
CA VAL A 95 -6.24 -8.22 3.10
C VAL A 95 -7.02 -7.77 4.33
N THR A 96 -8.27 -7.36 4.11
CA THR A 96 -9.22 -7.06 5.19
C THR A 96 -10.48 -7.88 5.00
N LEU A 97 -10.98 -8.47 6.09
CA LEU A 97 -12.26 -9.15 6.15
C LEU A 97 -13.04 -8.64 7.35
N GLY A 98 -14.31 -8.32 7.15
CA GLY A 98 -15.21 -7.89 8.19
C GLY A 98 -16.61 -8.41 8.01
N TYR A 99 -17.34 -8.47 9.12
CA TYR A 99 -18.74 -8.83 9.14
C TYR A 99 -19.47 -7.96 10.17
N ARG A 100 -20.59 -7.38 9.75
CA ARG A 100 -21.53 -6.68 10.62
C ARG A 100 -22.79 -7.51 10.74
N PHE A 101 -23.15 -7.84 11.98
CA PHE A 101 -24.41 -8.50 12.27
C PHE A 101 -25.57 -7.54 11.99
N ALA A 102 -26.70 -8.09 11.52
CA ALA A 102 -27.90 -7.29 11.32
C ALA A 102 -28.41 -6.75 12.65
N ASP A 103 -29.00 -5.55 12.61
CA ASP A 103 -29.62 -4.94 13.77
C ASP A 103 -30.95 -5.65 14.07
N GLU A 104 -30.86 -6.79 14.74
CA GLU A 104 -32.00 -7.52 15.26
C GLU A 104 -32.33 -7.00 16.66
N ARG A 105 -33.43 -6.23 16.77
CA ARG A 105 -33.87 -5.58 18.01
C ARG A 105 -33.84 -6.55 19.20
N GLY A 106 -32.86 -6.36 20.09
CA GLY A 106 -32.76 -7.10 21.36
C GLY A 106 -31.88 -8.35 21.35
N GLY A 107 -31.22 -8.68 20.23
CA GLY A 107 -30.23 -9.76 20.16
C GLY A 107 -28.89 -9.38 20.81
N TRP A 108 -28.15 -10.36 21.34
CA TRP A 108 -26.81 -10.11 21.90
C TRP A 108 -25.82 -9.53 20.87
N PHE A 109 -26.01 -9.84 19.58
CA PHE A 109 -25.16 -9.37 18.48
C PHE A 109 -25.65 -8.09 17.79
N ASP A 110 -26.73 -7.47 18.27
CA ASP A 110 -27.28 -6.23 17.71
C ASP A 110 -26.19 -5.13 17.63
N GLY A 111 -25.96 -4.50 16.47
CA GLY A 111 -24.89 -3.51 16.32
C GLY A 111 -23.45 -4.02 16.54
N VAL A 112 -23.21 -5.34 16.53
CA VAL A 112 -21.84 -5.92 16.59
C VAL A 112 -21.19 -5.94 15.20
N ALA A 113 -19.92 -5.59 15.15
CA ALA A 113 -19.06 -5.75 13.98
C ALA A 113 -17.73 -6.40 14.34
N LEU A 114 -17.29 -7.32 13.50
CA LEU A 114 -16.00 -8.01 13.56
C LEU A 114 -15.15 -7.57 12.37
N ASN A 115 -13.85 -7.41 12.59
CA ASN A 115 -12.91 -7.12 11.51
C ASN A 115 -11.56 -7.78 11.79
N VAL A 116 -10.95 -8.31 10.74
CA VAL A 116 -9.58 -8.84 10.72
C VAL A 116 -8.86 -8.18 9.55
N ASN A 117 -7.65 -7.70 9.80
CA ASN A 117 -6.77 -7.11 8.80
C ASN A 117 -5.39 -7.75 8.88
N VAL A 118 -4.88 -8.19 7.72
CA VAL A 118 -3.55 -8.74 7.57
C VAL A 118 -2.79 -7.87 6.58
N GLN A 119 -1.75 -7.19 7.04
CA GLN A 119 -0.85 -6.39 6.21
C GLN A 119 0.32 -7.26 5.80
N ASN A 120 0.82 -7.04 4.58
CA ASN A 120 1.92 -7.80 4.01
C ASN A 120 1.70 -9.32 4.13
N VAL A 121 0.61 -9.83 3.53
CA VAL A 121 0.17 -11.23 3.66
C VAL A 121 1.23 -12.24 3.23
N PHE A 122 2.11 -11.86 2.31
CA PHE A 122 3.21 -12.67 1.80
C PHE A 122 4.50 -12.55 2.61
N ASP A 123 4.51 -11.77 3.69
CA ASP A 123 5.68 -11.63 4.59
C ASP A 123 6.93 -11.11 3.87
N GLN A 124 6.74 -10.16 2.94
CA GLN A 124 7.83 -9.60 2.16
C GLN A 124 8.73 -8.72 3.04
N ASP A 125 10.01 -9.07 3.12
CA ASP A 125 11.01 -8.26 3.80
C ASP A 125 11.31 -6.96 3.03
N PRO A 126 11.57 -5.85 3.73
CA PRO A 126 11.99 -4.61 3.08
C PRO A 126 13.37 -4.80 2.41
N PRO A 127 13.57 -4.30 1.17
CA PRO A 127 14.86 -4.33 0.50
C PRO A 127 15.94 -3.62 1.31
N PHE A 128 17.13 -4.22 1.35
CA PHE A 128 18.24 -3.67 2.14
C PHE A 128 18.76 -2.36 1.55
N VAL A 129 18.90 -1.33 2.40
CA VAL A 129 19.58 -0.06 2.11
C VAL A 129 20.68 0.14 3.14
N ASN A 130 21.85 0.66 2.74
CA ASN A 130 22.94 0.91 3.68
C ASN A 130 22.68 2.19 4.49
N SER A 131 21.65 2.14 5.32
CA SER A 131 21.23 3.20 6.23
C SER A 131 21.24 2.68 7.67
N THR A 132 21.16 3.57 8.66
CA THR A 132 21.03 3.19 10.07
C THR A 132 19.83 2.27 10.32
N ALA A 133 18.76 2.40 9.53
CA ALA A 133 17.57 1.57 9.64
C ALA A 133 17.71 0.22 8.90
N GLY A 134 18.66 0.09 7.98
CA GLY A 134 18.83 -1.09 7.13
C GLY A 134 17.86 -1.18 5.93
N PHE A 135 16.97 -0.20 5.77
CA PHE A 135 16.02 -0.10 4.65
C PHE A 135 15.67 1.38 4.38
N ASP A 136 14.92 1.64 3.31
CA ASP A 136 14.33 2.96 3.03
C ASP A 136 12.90 3.04 3.59
N SER A 137 12.74 3.77 4.70
CA SER A 137 11.44 3.95 5.36
C SER A 137 10.44 4.80 4.58
N THR A 138 10.88 5.47 3.51
CA THR A 138 9.97 6.20 2.61
C THR A 138 9.31 5.25 1.60
N GLN A 139 9.94 4.11 1.28
CA GLN A 139 9.49 3.17 0.25
C GLN A 139 8.99 1.83 0.79
N ALA A 140 9.45 1.41 1.97
CA ALA A 140 9.12 0.11 2.57
C ALA A 140 8.77 0.20 4.06
N SER A 141 8.14 -0.86 4.59
CA SER A 141 7.78 -1.00 6.00
C SER A 141 8.74 -1.97 6.69
N PRO A 142 9.18 -1.72 7.94
CA PRO A 142 9.97 -2.68 8.72
C PRO A 142 9.12 -3.83 9.26
N TYR A 143 7.80 -3.68 9.28
CA TYR A 143 6.91 -4.74 9.71
C TYR A 143 6.77 -5.77 8.59
N GLY A 144 7.07 -7.04 8.91
CA GLY A 144 6.69 -8.19 8.08
C GLY A 144 5.17 -8.37 8.07
N ARG A 145 4.69 -9.61 8.09
CA ARG A 145 3.25 -9.88 8.19
C ARG A 145 2.72 -9.41 9.55
N PHE A 146 1.79 -8.45 9.51
CA PHE A 146 1.12 -7.93 10.71
C PHE A 146 -0.37 -8.25 10.66
N THR A 147 -0.90 -8.86 11.72
CA THR A 147 -2.33 -9.19 11.83
C THR A 147 -2.97 -8.43 12.96
N SER A 148 -4.13 -7.85 12.69
CA SER A 148 -4.96 -7.16 13.68
C SER A 148 -6.40 -7.65 13.60
N ALA A 149 -7.08 -7.66 14.74
CA ALA A 149 -8.49 -7.97 14.84
C ALA A 149 -9.19 -6.96 15.74
N SER A 150 -10.44 -6.65 15.44
CA SER A 150 -11.26 -5.75 16.25
C SER A 150 -12.70 -6.26 16.35
N ILE A 151 -13.30 -5.94 17.49
CA ILE A 151 -14.71 -6.18 17.79
C ILE A 151 -15.29 -4.84 18.24
N THR A 152 -16.37 -4.41 17.61
CA THR A 152 -17.09 -3.17 17.97
C THR A 152 -18.54 -3.51 18.29
N LYS A 153 -19.10 -2.92 19.34
CA LYS A 153 -20.51 -2.96 19.69
C LYS A 153 -21.06 -1.53 19.74
N ARG A 154 -22.17 -1.27 19.06
CA ARG A 154 -22.93 -0.02 19.16
C ARG A 154 -24.20 -0.28 19.99
N TRP A 155 -24.61 0.71 20.78
CA TRP A 155 -25.78 0.67 21.67
C TRP A 155 -26.81 1.70 21.23
#